data_AF-E8N2V8-F1
#
_entry.id   AF-E8N2V8-F1
#
_cell.length_a   1.000
_cell.length_b   1.000
_cell.length_c   1.000
_cell.angle_alpha   90.00
_cell.angle_beta   90.00
_cell.angle_gamma   90.00
#
_symmetry.space_group_name_H-M   'P 1'
#
loop_
_entity.id
_entity.type
_entity.pdbx_description
1 polymer ?
#
loop_
_entity_poly.entity_id
_entity_poly.type
_entity_poly.pdbx_seq_one_letter_code
_entity_poly.pdbx_strand_id
1 'polypeptide(L)'
;MKVSACHHLPLEGFHPQVEELTWQLPGGADAAQVRLDGALANQDDPRRWLGAEMSISPAGGAPCWWGCLHGVEIQRGGMRWRWDLAQVVNRCAVRYRAPTPWSVEGGAGTFQTPWAEDGRSQRRFGVRERVFSIGEASQDEALARRDTLLAEHAAPRLQFLPALSGREDFVLLEGRGWWHTLGWRYALCAQGWLGSARREGTSLPWGHTSSIQRLAQAFTPDGDGWDCGEIWVWLVKTGAPADSVELSLCADSGGLPGAVLSAFTLPAASLSRDPALGWVRLRPSTPVHLNSGSRYWLVLKRTGALDAQNAYLARLDADGTLGTSPGLLAFNGSAWQSAGAGSLLANLFGEEALTAHLARLLGQDGAGQCLRGVFVRAPSSKRVRLYNNGTRTALEEVNALLALDNLDAFVTPQRFVVLERRSAPPVVPHLTLDADGILRQQDGSPWTLSIPPVGRWAGVRVSASRSVPVRLERVAWRGGVLRVEGFTVWAGES
;
A
#
# COMPACT_ATOMS: atom_id res chain seq x y z
N MET A 1 32.22 16.89 -6.13
CA MET A 1 30.99 16.39 -6.77
C MET A 1 30.25 17.60 -7.34
N LYS A 2 29.48 17.43 -8.43
CA LYS A 2 28.60 18.46 -8.96
C LYS A 2 27.19 18.22 -8.42
N VAL A 3 26.62 19.23 -7.78
CA VAL A 3 25.20 19.24 -7.38
C VAL A 3 24.42 19.90 -8.50
N SER A 4 23.44 19.19 -9.04
CA SER A 4 22.52 19.71 -10.06
C SER A 4 21.12 19.67 -9.48
N ALA A 5 20.56 20.86 -9.25
CA ALA A 5 19.19 21.03 -8.82
C ALA A 5 18.42 21.86 -9.87
N CYS A 6 17.09 21.83 -9.83
CA CYS A 6 16.26 22.58 -10.79
C CYS A 6 16.68 24.06 -10.92
N HIS A 7 16.37 24.66 -12.08
CA HIS A 7 16.64 26.05 -12.51
C HIS A 7 16.29 27.18 -11.53
N HIS A 8 15.68 26.90 -10.37
CA HIS A 8 15.26 27.86 -9.36
C HIS A 8 16.20 27.97 -8.15
N LEU A 9 17.21 27.10 -8.04
CA LEU A 9 18.28 27.24 -7.07
C LEU A 9 19.41 28.05 -7.70
N PRO A 10 19.67 29.29 -7.23
CA PRO A 10 20.85 30.04 -7.65
C PRO A 10 22.08 29.40 -7.00
N LEU A 11 22.57 28.30 -7.57
CA LEU A 11 23.84 27.69 -7.17
C LEU A 11 25.04 28.50 -7.71
N GLU A 12 24.78 29.44 -8.63
CA GLU A 12 25.78 30.40 -9.10
C GLU A 12 26.22 31.31 -7.95
N GLY A 13 27.47 31.15 -7.52
CA GLY A 13 28.05 31.89 -6.39
C GLY A 13 28.24 31.08 -5.10
N PHE A 14 27.71 29.84 -5.03
CA PHE A 14 27.94 28.94 -3.90
C PHE A 14 28.96 27.84 -4.26
N HIS A 15 29.74 27.41 -3.26
CA HIS A 15 30.58 26.21 -3.35
C HIS A 15 29.88 25.05 -2.64
N PRO A 16 29.12 24.19 -3.36
CA PRO A 16 28.38 23.12 -2.73
C PRO A 16 29.32 22.03 -2.21
N GLN A 17 29.24 21.77 -0.91
CA GLN A 17 29.92 20.68 -0.23
C GLN A 17 28.91 19.59 0.08
N VAL A 18 29.13 18.39 -0.47
CA VAL A 18 28.29 17.24 -0.14
C VAL A 18 28.82 16.67 1.18
N GLU A 19 27.98 16.67 2.22
CA GLU A 19 28.35 16.18 3.55
C GLU A 19 28.04 14.68 3.69
N GLU A 20 26.86 14.28 3.20
CA GLU A 20 26.37 12.92 3.33
C GLU A 20 25.49 12.52 2.13
N LEU A 21 25.63 11.27 1.69
CA LEU A 21 24.69 10.59 0.78
C LEU A 21 24.35 9.21 1.34
N THR A 22 23.08 8.84 1.37
CA THR A 22 22.64 7.51 1.78
C THR A 22 21.80 6.84 0.69
N TRP A 23 21.93 5.52 0.64
CA TRP A 23 21.11 4.65 -0.20
C TRP A 23 20.58 3.51 0.65
N GLN A 24 19.34 3.10 0.38
CA GLN A 24 18.66 2.03 1.08
C GLN A 24 17.71 1.27 0.15
N LEU A 25 17.56 -0.03 0.38
CA LEU A 25 16.47 -0.82 -0.19
C LEU A 25 15.26 -0.94 0.75
N PRO A 26 14.04 -0.98 0.18
CA PRO A 26 13.71 -0.63 -1.20
C PRO A 26 13.82 0.89 -1.44
N GLY A 27 14.00 1.30 -2.70
CA GLY A 27 13.96 2.70 -3.14
C GLY A 27 15.24 3.22 -3.80
N GLY A 28 16.41 2.75 -3.37
CA GLY A 28 17.69 3.21 -3.90
C GLY A 28 18.18 4.44 -3.14
N ALA A 29 18.21 5.61 -3.77
CA ALA A 29 18.58 6.86 -3.09
C ALA A 29 17.65 7.12 -1.89
N ASP A 30 18.22 7.45 -0.73
CA ASP A 30 17.48 7.59 0.54
C ASP A 30 17.50 9.04 1.04
N ALA A 31 18.66 9.54 1.46
CA ALA A 31 18.85 10.89 1.96
C ALA A 31 20.14 11.52 1.41
N ALA A 32 20.18 12.84 1.35
CA ALA A 32 21.39 13.60 1.02
C ALA A 32 21.46 14.89 1.83
N GLN A 33 22.66 15.29 2.21
CA GLN A 33 22.94 16.56 2.86
C GLN A 33 24.01 17.31 2.06
N VAL A 34 23.68 18.54 1.67
CA VAL A 34 24.57 19.43 0.91
C VAL A 34 24.63 20.77 1.60
N ARG A 35 25.82 21.16 2.01
CA ARG A 35 26.10 22.47 2.59
C ARG A 35 26.52 23.46 1.51
N LEU A 36 25.95 24.64 1.56
CA LEU A 36 26.35 25.81 0.77
C LEU A 36 26.94 26.82 1.74
N ASP A 37 28.24 27.10 1.61
CA ASP A 37 28.90 28.13 2.42
C ASP A 37 28.56 29.53 1.90
N GLY A 38 28.24 30.44 2.81
CA GLY A 38 27.92 31.83 2.51
C GLY A 38 26.49 32.23 2.87
N ALA A 39 26.26 33.54 2.87
CA ALA A 39 24.95 34.12 3.17
C ALA A 39 24.02 34.07 1.96
N LEU A 40 22.76 33.68 2.19
CA LEU A 40 21.67 33.88 1.24
C LEU A 40 21.49 35.37 0.94
N ALA A 41 21.24 35.71 -0.33
CA ALA A 41 20.80 37.05 -0.67
C ALA A 41 19.42 37.31 -0.03
N ASN A 42 19.18 38.53 0.44
CA ASN A 42 17.93 38.87 1.16
C ASN A 42 16.65 38.66 0.32
N GLN A 43 16.79 38.61 -1.00
CA GLN A 43 15.70 38.40 -1.95
C GLN A 43 15.39 36.92 -2.23
N ASP A 44 16.28 36.01 -1.83
CA ASP A 44 16.10 34.58 -2.05
C ASP A 44 15.11 34.01 -1.04
N ASP A 45 14.06 33.37 -1.54
CA ASP A 45 13.08 32.67 -0.71
C ASP A 45 13.32 31.15 -0.78
N PRO A 46 14.02 30.55 0.22
CA PRO A 46 14.37 29.13 0.22
C PRO A 46 13.16 28.20 0.20
N ARG A 47 11.97 28.69 0.61
CA ARG A 47 10.72 27.93 0.54
C ARG A 47 10.33 27.60 -0.91
N ARG A 48 10.79 28.40 -1.87
CA ARG A 48 10.58 28.16 -3.32
C ARG A 48 11.45 27.03 -3.87
N TRP A 49 12.41 26.54 -3.09
CA TRP A 49 13.24 25.42 -3.51
C TRP A 49 12.65 24.08 -3.09
N LEU A 50 11.88 24.05 -1.99
CA LEU A 50 11.27 22.83 -1.49
C LEU A 50 10.41 22.14 -2.56
N GLY A 51 10.62 20.83 -2.70
CA GLY A 51 9.99 19.97 -3.69
C GLY A 51 10.70 19.92 -5.05
N ALA A 52 11.71 20.76 -5.28
CA ALA A 52 12.50 20.72 -6.50
C ALA A 52 13.28 19.39 -6.63
N GLU A 53 13.52 18.95 -7.86
CA GLU A 53 14.38 17.81 -8.13
C GLU A 53 15.84 18.15 -7.80
N MET A 54 16.52 17.18 -7.18
CA MET A 54 17.90 17.29 -6.76
C MET A 54 18.64 16.03 -7.21
N SER A 55 19.79 16.23 -7.84
CA SER A 55 20.68 15.16 -8.28
C SER A 55 22.13 15.51 -7.97
N ILE A 56 22.93 14.50 -7.64
CA ILE A 56 24.34 14.67 -7.29
C ILE A 56 25.14 13.72 -8.17
N SER A 57 26.20 14.23 -8.78
CA SER A 57 27.04 13.49 -9.73
C SER A 57 28.53 13.70 -9.40
N PRO A 58 29.39 12.69 -9.59
CA PRO A 58 30.83 12.90 -9.69
C PRO A 58 31.18 13.84 -10.85
N ALA A 59 32.36 14.47 -10.81
CA ALA A 59 32.81 15.33 -11.91
C ALA A 59 32.93 14.51 -13.22
N GLY A 60 32.20 14.89 -14.27
CA GLY A 60 32.17 14.17 -15.55
C GLY A 60 31.44 12.81 -15.51
N GLY A 61 30.78 12.46 -14.41
CA GLY A 61 30.10 11.17 -14.23
C GLY A 61 28.57 11.26 -14.30
N ALA A 62 27.93 10.08 -14.33
CA ALA A 62 26.48 9.96 -14.20
C ALA A 62 26.00 10.30 -12.77
N PRO A 63 24.70 10.63 -12.58
CA PRO A 63 24.13 10.86 -11.26
C PRO A 63 24.28 9.64 -10.36
N CYS A 64 24.77 9.87 -9.14
CA CYS A 64 24.94 8.83 -8.12
C CYS A 64 23.86 8.87 -7.03
N TRP A 65 23.21 10.01 -6.88
CA TRP A 65 22.09 10.20 -5.97
C TRP A 65 21.04 11.11 -6.62
N TRP A 66 19.76 10.83 -6.37
CA TRP A 66 18.63 11.59 -6.93
C TRP A 66 17.41 11.55 -6.01
N GLY A 67 16.65 12.64 -5.99
CA GLY A 67 15.47 12.79 -5.16
C GLY A 67 14.85 14.17 -5.28
N CYS A 68 14.11 14.57 -4.25
CA CYS A 68 13.60 15.92 -4.12
C CYS A 68 14.25 16.65 -2.95
N LEU A 69 14.31 17.98 -3.03
CA LEU A 69 14.68 18.82 -1.91
C LEU A 69 13.55 18.81 -0.88
N HIS A 70 13.80 18.14 0.23
CA HIS A 70 12.85 17.88 1.29
C HIS A 70 12.88 18.94 2.40
N GLY A 71 14.06 19.49 2.67
CA GLY A 71 14.28 20.48 3.72
C GLY A 71 15.35 21.48 3.33
N VAL A 72 15.23 22.68 3.89
CA VAL A 72 16.25 23.72 3.82
C VAL A 72 16.42 24.29 5.21
N GLU A 73 17.66 24.35 5.65
CA GLU A 73 18.04 24.93 6.92
C GLU A 73 19.07 26.04 6.67
N ILE A 74 18.93 27.13 7.40
CA ILE A 74 19.74 28.33 7.25
C ILE A 74 20.27 28.74 8.60
N GLN A 75 21.56 28.99 8.66
CA GLN A 75 22.19 29.68 9.77
C GLN A 75 22.64 31.06 9.29
N ARG A 76 22.26 32.08 10.06
CA ARG A 76 22.69 33.46 9.84
C ARG A 76 23.11 34.08 11.17
N GLY A 77 24.41 34.32 11.34
CA GLY A 77 24.98 34.75 12.61
C GLY A 77 24.62 33.80 13.76
N GLY A 78 23.85 34.30 14.74
CA GLY A 78 23.41 33.54 15.92
C GLY A 78 22.03 32.92 15.81
N MET A 79 21.39 32.96 14.64
CA MET A 79 20.04 32.43 14.43
C MET A 79 20.07 31.28 13.43
N ARG A 80 19.27 30.25 13.69
CA ARG A 80 19.13 29.09 12.82
C ARG A 80 17.66 28.74 12.66
N TRP A 81 17.24 28.47 11.44
CA TRP A 81 15.87 28.10 11.15
C TRP A 81 15.75 27.15 9.97
N ARG A 82 14.63 26.43 9.90
CA ARG A 82 14.37 25.34 8.95
C ARG A 82 12.97 25.42 8.39
N TRP A 83 12.83 25.04 7.13
CA TRP A 83 11.57 24.61 6.52
C TRP A 83 11.74 23.21 5.95
N ASP A 84 10.75 22.35 6.18
CA ASP A 84 10.72 21.01 5.59
C ASP A 84 9.32 20.64 5.10
N LEU A 85 9.30 19.59 4.28
CA LEU A 85 8.08 19.01 3.75
C LEU A 85 7.51 17.89 4.64
N ALA A 86 8.13 17.53 5.75
CA ALA A 86 7.66 16.44 6.61
C ALA A 86 6.34 16.81 7.30
N GLN A 87 6.18 18.10 7.63
CA GLN A 87 4.99 18.61 8.33
C GLN A 87 3.84 19.02 7.41
N VAL A 88 4.05 18.98 6.09
CA VAL A 88 3.06 19.43 5.11
C VAL A 88 1.96 18.39 4.95
N VAL A 89 0.73 18.78 5.27
CA VAL A 89 -0.50 18.02 5.05
C VAL A 89 -1.49 18.93 4.34
N ASN A 90 -1.80 18.61 3.09
CA ASN A 90 -2.69 19.42 2.24
C ASN A 90 -3.92 18.64 1.75
N ARG A 91 -4.11 17.44 2.29
CA ARG A 91 -5.34 16.69 2.25
C ARG A 91 -5.49 15.99 3.59
N CYS A 92 -6.52 16.29 4.37
CA CYS A 92 -6.68 15.68 5.69
C CYS A 92 -8.12 15.27 6.00
N ALA A 93 -8.23 14.26 6.85
CA ALA A 93 -9.48 13.85 7.48
C ALA A 93 -9.24 13.65 8.97
N VAL A 94 -10.32 13.62 9.74
CA VAL A 94 -10.28 13.43 11.20
C VAL A 94 -11.12 12.21 11.55
N ARG A 95 -10.50 11.25 12.24
CA ARG A 95 -11.19 10.15 12.92
C ARG A 95 -11.57 10.61 14.32
N TYR A 96 -12.81 10.35 14.72
CA TYR A 96 -13.35 10.74 16.01
C TYR A 96 -14.26 9.64 16.55
N ARG A 97 -14.55 9.70 17.85
CA ARG A 97 -15.51 8.81 18.49
C ARG A 97 -16.79 9.56 18.84
N ALA A 98 -17.95 8.98 18.55
CA ALA A 98 -19.24 9.56 18.91
C ALA A 98 -20.22 8.47 19.38
N PRO A 99 -21.16 8.78 20.28
CA PRO A 99 -22.15 7.82 20.75
C PRO A 99 -22.97 7.24 19.58
N THR A 100 -23.21 5.92 19.61
CA THR A 100 -24.07 5.26 18.61
C THR A 100 -25.39 4.79 19.23
N PRO A 101 -26.53 4.90 18.52
CA PRO A 101 -27.82 4.39 19.02
C PRO A 101 -27.85 2.89 19.35
N TRP A 102 -26.90 2.11 18.81
CA TRP A 102 -26.84 0.65 18.94
C TRP A 102 -25.77 0.14 19.90
N SER A 103 -25.00 1.02 20.54
CA SER A 103 -24.06 0.60 21.58
C SER A 103 -24.82 0.36 22.89
N VAL A 104 -25.13 -0.91 23.14
CA VAL A 104 -25.51 -1.39 24.48
C VAL A 104 -24.36 -1.00 25.41
N GLU A 105 -24.63 -0.17 26.44
CA GLU A 105 -23.65 0.40 27.39
C GLU A 105 -22.80 1.59 26.91
N GLY A 106 -23.39 2.59 26.23
CA GLY A 106 -22.75 3.91 26.09
C GLY A 106 -21.44 3.94 25.27
N GLY A 107 -21.20 2.91 24.46
CA GLY A 107 -20.03 2.83 23.60
C GLY A 107 -20.03 3.87 22.47
N ALA A 108 -18.88 4.51 22.25
CA ALA A 108 -18.71 5.41 21.12
C ALA A 108 -18.25 4.66 19.86
N GLY A 109 -18.98 4.80 18.76
CA GLY A 109 -18.57 4.35 17.43
C GLY A 109 -17.40 5.17 16.90
N THR A 110 -16.56 4.58 16.03
CA THR A 110 -15.49 5.30 15.35
C THR A 110 -15.98 5.81 13.99
N PHE A 111 -15.84 7.10 13.76
CA PHE A 111 -16.24 7.78 12.54
C PHE A 111 -15.06 8.51 11.92
N GLN A 112 -15.18 8.88 10.64
CA GLN A 112 -14.19 9.69 9.94
C GLN A 112 -14.90 10.80 9.16
N THR A 113 -14.39 12.02 9.25
CA THR A 113 -14.88 13.11 8.41
C THR A 113 -14.54 12.88 6.94
N PRO A 114 -15.29 13.50 6.00
CA PRO A 114 -14.84 13.63 4.63
C PRO A 114 -13.49 14.34 4.56
N TRP A 115 -12.69 14.00 3.55
CA TRP A 115 -11.43 14.68 3.29
C TRP A 115 -11.64 16.17 2.97
N ALA A 116 -10.83 17.03 3.57
CA ALA A 116 -10.64 18.41 3.14
C ALA A 116 -9.28 18.57 2.45
N GLU A 117 -9.16 19.56 1.56
CA GLU A 117 -7.99 19.74 0.71
C GLU A 117 -7.64 21.20 0.42
N ASP A 118 -6.33 21.46 0.27
CA ASP A 118 -5.79 22.73 -0.21
C ASP A 118 -5.18 22.54 -1.59
N GLY A 119 -5.95 22.87 -2.63
CA GLY A 119 -5.53 22.70 -4.03
C GLY A 119 -4.32 23.56 -4.43
N ARG A 120 -4.08 24.70 -3.78
CA ARG A 120 -2.90 25.55 -4.07
C ARG A 120 -1.64 24.88 -3.55
N SER A 121 -1.69 24.35 -2.33
CA SER A 121 -0.61 23.57 -1.74
C SER A 121 -0.34 22.29 -2.51
N GLN A 122 -1.38 21.54 -2.90
CA GLN A 122 -1.23 20.31 -3.67
C GLN A 122 -0.51 20.53 -5.00
N ARG A 123 -0.87 21.59 -5.75
CA ARG A 123 -0.17 21.96 -7.00
C ARG A 123 1.31 22.24 -6.79
N ARG A 124 1.70 22.68 -5.59
CA ARG A 124 3.09 23.04 -5.28
C ARG A 124 3.90 21.88 -4.69
N PHE A 125 3.33 21.10 -3.78
CA PHE A 125 4.05 20.12 -2.96
C PHE A 125 3.61 18.67 -3.20
N GLY A 126 2.72 18.43 -4.16
CA GLY A 126 2.03 17.16 -4.34
C GLY A 126 0.95 16.94 -3.27
N VAL A 127 0.08 15.96 -3.50
CA VAL A 127 -0.96 15.53 -2.55
C VAL A 127 -0.31 14.81 -1.37
N ARG A 128 -0.58 15.30 -0.16
CA ARG A 128 -0.03 14.80 1.11
C ARG A 128 -1.15 14.60 2.10
N GLU A 129 -1.46 13.33 2.33
CA GLU A 129 -2.58 12.85 3.10
C GLU A 129 -2.21 12.57 4.55
N ARG A 130 -3.10 12.97 5.45
CA ARG A 130 -3.05 12.50 6.84
C ARG A 130 -4.45 12.35 7.40
N VAL A 131 -4.68 11.22 8.05
CA VAL A 131 -5.85 11.07 8.92
C VAL A 131 -5.41 11.33 10.36
N PHE A 132 -5.90 12.42 10.94
CA PHE A 132 -5.69 12.73 12.35
C PHE A 132 -6.73 11.98 13.18
N SER A 133 -6.37 11.56 14.39
CA SER A 133 -7.31 10.99 15.34
C SER A 133 -7.55 11.99 16.46
N ILE A 134 -8.82 12.26 16.75
CA ILE A 134 -9.26 12.95 17.95
C ILE A 134 -10.04 11.98 18.82
N GLY A 135 -10.23 12.33 20.09
CA GLY A 135 -11.00 11.53 21.03
C GLY A 135 -12.51 11.58 20.73
N GLU A 136 -13.29 11.70 21.79
CA GLU A 136 -14.72 11.92 21.66
C GLU A 136 -15.01 13.34 21.17
N ALA A 137 -15.83 13.45 20.13
CA ALA A 137 -16.24 14.71 19.54
C ALA A 137 -17.56 14.52 18.77
N SER A 138 -18.32 15.59 18.63
CA SER A 138 -19.40 15.67 17.66
C SER A 138 -18.85 15.74 16.23
N GLN A 139 -19.72 15.47 15.25
CA GLN A 139 -19.37 15.59 13.84
C GLN A 139 -18.93 17.03 13.48
N ASP A 140 -19.61 18.04 14.03
CA ASP A 140 -19.31 19.45 13.75
C ASP A 140 -17.97 19.87 14.34
N GLU A 141 -17.64 19.43 15.55
CA GLU A 141 -16.32 19.65 16.16
C GLU A 141 -15.21 18.96 15.35
N ALA A 142 -15.45 17.75 14.87
CA ALA A 142 -14.49 17.03 14.03
C ALA A 142 -14.25 17.73 12.69
N LEU A 143 -15.29 18.29 12.07
CA LEU A 143 -15.19 19.09 10.84
C LEU A 143 -14.41 20.39 11.08
N ALA A 144 -14.74 21.14 12.13
CA ALA A 144 -14.03 22.36 12.50
C ALA A 144 -12.55 22.10 12.82
N ARG A 145 -12.25 20.97 13.49
CA ARG A 145 -10.88 20.57 13.79
C ARG A 145 -10.10 20.17 12.53
N ARG A 146 -10.74 19.45 11.60
CA ARG A 146 -10.16 19.12 10.29
C ARG A 146 -9.73 20.38 9.54
N ASP A 147 -10.61 21.39 9.48
CA ASP A 147 -10.35 22.61 8.71
C ASP A 147 -9.24 23.45 9.35
N THR A 148 -9.23 23.54 10.69
CA THR A 148 -8.12 24.14 11.44
C THR A 148 -6.80 23.43 11.13
N LEU A 149 -6.76 22.10 11.21
CA LEU A 149 -5.56 21.30 10.93
C LEU A 149 -5.07 21.46 9.49
N LEU A 150 -5.98 21.57 8.52
CA LEU A 150 -5.60 21.83 7.13
C LEU A 150 -4.94 23.21 6.97
N ALA A 151 -5.58 24.27 7.46
CA ALA A 151 -5.03 25.63 7.40
C ALA A 151 -3.67 25.73 8.10
N GLU A 152 -3.53 24.97 9.17
CA GLU A 152 -2.31 24.84 9.94
C GLU A 152 -1.17 24.18 9.16
N HIS A 153 -1.43 23.07 8.48
CA HIS A 153 -0.39 22.19 7.91
C HIS A 153 -0.25 22.26 6.38
N ALA A 154 -1.07 23.05 5.69
CA ALA A 154 -1.05 23.13 4.22
C ALA A 154 0.26 23.69 3.64
N ALA A 155 1.10 24.36 4.41
CA ALA A 155 2.37 24.93 3.94
C ALA A 155 3.56 24.56 4.84
N PRO A 156 4.80 24.54 4.31
CA PRO A 156 6.01 24.36 5.11
C PRO A 156 6.10 25.40 6.22
N ARG A 157 6.20 24.94 7.47
CA ARG A 157 6.28 25.80 8.65
C ARG A 157 7.72 26.17 8.96
N LEU A 158 7.92 27.40 9.41
CA LEU A 158 9.19 27.86 9.96
C LEU A 158 9.43 27.18 11.31
N GLN A 159 10.57 26.54 11.45
CA GLN A 159 11.05 25.96 12.72
C GLN A 159 12.32 26.69 13.15
N PHE A 160 12.38 27.11 14.41
CA PHE A 160 13.61 27.66 14.99
C PHE A 160 14.45 26.53 15.58
N LEU A 161 15.75 26.56 15.29
CA LEU A 161 16.70 25.58 15.78
C LEU A 161 17.76 26.26 16.66
N PRO A 162 18.37 25.54 17.61
CA PRO A 162 19.56 26.03 18.29
C PRO A 162 20.67 26.33 17.28
N ALA A 163 21.29 27.50 17.39
CA ALA A 163 22.43 27.87 16.57
C ALA A 163 23.61 26.93 16.84
N LEU A 164 24.33 26.55 15.78
CA LEU A 164 25.56 25.78 15.93
C LEU A 164 26.69 26.68 16.43
N SER A 165 27.68 26.09 17.08
CA SER A 165 28.92 26.76 17.44
C SER A 165 29.67 27.17 16.16
N GLY A 166 29.68 28.47 15.87
CA GLY A 166 30.27 29.07 14.68
C GLY A 166 29.34 30.14 14.13
N ARG A 167 29.84 31.35 13.84
CA ARG A 167 29.01 32.45 13.30
C ARG A 167 28.99 32.48 11.77
N GLU A 168 29.41 31.38 11.15
CA GLU A 168 29.45 31.28 9.69
C GLU A 168 28.04 31.10 9.16
N ASP A 169 27.71 31.93 8.18
CA ASP A 169 26.45 31.83 7.45
C ASP A 169 26.53 30.65 6.50
N PHE A 170 25.50 29.80 6.52
CA PHE A 170 25.40 28.66 5.61
C PHE A 170 23.96 28.30 5.32
N VAL A 171 23.80 27.54 4.23
CA VAL A 171 22.54 26.87 3.88
C VAL A 171 22.78 25.38 3.79
N LEU A 172 22.00 24.59 4.52
CA LEU A 172 21.98 23.15 4.43
C LEU A 172 20.75 22.70 3.64
N LEU A 173 21.01 22.01 2.53
CA LEU A 173 20.00 21.40 1.69
C LEU A 173 19.85 19.93 2.08
N GLU A 174 18.62 19.52 2.36
CA GLU A 174 18.29 18.13 2.68
C GLU A 174 17.51 17.50 1.54
N GLY A 175 18.14 16.56 0.85
CA GLY A 175 17.52 15.74 -0.17
C GLY A 175 16.86 14.49 0.41
N ARG A 176 15.74 14.08 -0.18
CA ARG A 176 15.11 12.79 0.09
C ARG A 176 14.79 12.06 -1.21
N GLY A 177 15.09 10.76 -1.26
CA GLY A 177 14.84 9.93 -2.43
C GLY A 177 13.36 9.87 -2.80
N TRP A 178 13.08 9.70 -4.09
CA TRP A 178 11.71 9.68 -4.62
C TRP A 178 10.84 8.55 -4.05
N TRP A 179 11.44 7.46 -3.57
CA TRP A 179 10.72 6.36 -2.92
C TRP A 179 9.88 6.81 -1.73
N HIS A 180 10.39 7.77 -0.94
CA HIS A 180 9.69 8.32 0.22
C HIS A 180 8.42 9.09 -0.14
N THR A 181 8.24 9.49 -1.40
CA THR A 181 7.00 10.15 -1.86
C THR A 181 5.78 9.23 -1.83
N LEU A 182 5.99 7.91 -1.85
CA LEU A 182 4.94 6.92 -1.68
C LEU A 182 4.31 6.97 -0.27
N GLY A 183 5.02 7.53 0.71
CA GLY A 183 4.50 7.72 2.07
C GLY A 183 3.52 8.88 2.17
N TRP A 184 3.32 9.67 1.11
CA TRP A 184 2.48 10.86 1.14
C TRP A 184 1.00 10.56 0.98
N ARG A 185 0.63 9.36 0.52
CA ARG A 185 -0.77 8.97 0.28
C ARG A 185 -1.07 7.62 0.90
N TYR A 186 -2.32 7.39 1.29
CA TYR A 186 -2.79 6.09 1.76
C TYR A 186 -2.98 5.12 0.59
N ALA A 187 -2.71 3.84 0.83
CA ALA A 187 -3.02 2.77 -0.11
C ALA A 187 -4.53 2.48 -0.08
N LEU A 188 -5.34 3.34 -0.70
CA LEU A 188 -6.76 3.13 -0.83
C LEU A 188 -7.08 2.49 -2.19
N CYS A 189 -7.83 1.40 -2.17
CA CYS A 189 -8.41 0.80 -3.35
C CYS A 189 -9.82 0.35 -2.98
N ALA A 190 -10.82 1.14 -3.37
CA ALA A 190 -12.21 0.87 -3.01
C ALA A 190 -12.80 -0.32 -3.79
N GLN A 191 -12.28 -0.60 -4.99
CA GLN A 191 -12.75 -1.67 -5.87
C GLN A 191 -12.28 -3.07 -5.44
N GLY A 192 -12.96 -4.09 -5.96
CA GLY A 192 -12.57 -5.48 -5.73
C GLY A 192 -13.02 -6.01 -4.36
N TRP A 193 -14.02 -5.39 -3.76
CA TRP A 193 -14.76 -5.96 -2.64
C TRP A 193 -16.25 -5.66 -2.81
N LEU A 194 -17.05 -6.72 -2.72
CA LEU A 194 -18.50 -6.63 -2.62
C LEU A 194 -18.96 -7.46 -1.44
N GLY A 195 -19.77 -6.91 -0.56
CA GLY A 195 -20.33 -7.68 0.54
C GLY A 195 -20.73 -6.88 1.75
N SER A 196 -21.18 -7.61 2.76
CA SER A 196 -21.66 -7.04 4.01
C SER A 196 -20.53 -6.78 5.00
N ALA A 197 -20.45 -5.54 5.50
CA ALA A 197 -19.53 -5.15 6.57
C ALA A 197 -19.96 -5.65 7.96
N ARG A 198 -21.26 -5.99 8.14
CA ARG A 198 -21.83 -6.45 9.41
C ARG A 198 -21.67 -7.97 9.58
N ARG A 199 -21.76 -8.45 10.81
CA ARG A 199 -21.71 -9.89 11.16
C ARG A 199 -23.07 -10.45 11.61
N GLU A 200 -24.03 -9.57 11.81
CA GLU A 200 -25.38 -9.86 12.32
C GLU A 200 -26.35 -10.03 11.16
N GLY A 201 -27.46 -10.73 11.42
CA GLY A 201 -28.46 -11.02 10.40
C GLY A 201 -29.38 -12.17 10.79
N THR A 202 -30.48 -12.32 10.03
CA THR A 202 -31.47 -13.38 10.24
C THR A 202 -31.02 -14.66 9.53
N SER A 203 -31.18 -15.82 10.17
CA SER A 203 -30.92 -17.12 9.51
C SER A 203 -32.10 -17.53 8.62
N LEU A 204 -31.81 -17.92 7.38
CA LEU A 204 -32.76 -18.49 6.44
C LEU A 204 -32.41 -19.98 6.20
N PRO A 205 -33.25 -20.93 6.65
CA PRO A 205 -33.03 -22.35 6.38
C PRO A 205 -33.42 -22.69 4.93
N TRP A 206 -32.67 -23.59 4.31
CA TRP A 206 -32.87 -24.01 2.92
C TRP A 206 -32.51 -25.50 2.73
N GLY A 207 -32.98 -26.10 1.63
CA GLY A 207 -32.75 -27.50 1.29
C GLY A 207 -33.49 -28.51 2.18
N HIS A 208 -34.43 -28.04 3.01
CA HIS A 208 -35.23 -28.86 3.94
C HIS A 208 -36.72 -28.98 3.55
N THR A 209 -37.20 -28.07 2.70
CA THR A 209 -38.57 -28.04 2.18
C THR A 209 -38.56 -27.84 0.66
N SER A 210 -39.70 -28.11 0.01
CA SER A 210 -39.85 -27.87 -1.42
C SER A 210 -39.88 -26.39 -1.80
N SER A 211 -40.20 -25.48 -0.87
CA SER A 211 -40.32 -24.04 -1.15
C SER A 211 -38.98 -23.32 -1.31
N ILE A 212 -37.91 -23.81 -0.64
CA ILE A 212 -36.59 -23.19 -0.66
C ILE A 212 -35.53 -24.29 -0.82
N GLN A 213 -35.45 -24.87 -2.02
CA GLN A 213 -34.49 -25.94 -2.32
C GLN A 213 -33.07 -25.40 -2.56
N ARG A 214 -32.99 -24.19 -3.13
CA ARG A 214 -31.74 -23.48 -3.45
C ARG A 214 -31.91 -22.01 -3.15
N LEU A 215 -30.82 -21.34 -2.83
CA LEU A 215 -30.77 -19.88 -2.70
C LEU A 215 -29.86 -19.29 -3.78
N ALA A 216 -30.19 -18.12 -4.29
CA ALA A 216 -29.34 -17.38 -5.21
C ALA A 216 -29.30 -15.90 -4.85
N GLN A 217 -28.10 -15.33 -4.83
CA GLN A 217 -27.88 -13.90 -4.58
C GLN A 217 -27.31 -13.25 -5.83
N ALA A 218 -28.02 -12.27 -6.39
CA ALA A 218 -27.49 -11.40 -7.43
C ALA A 218 -26.51 -10.39 -6.88
N PHE A 219 -25.47 -10.09 -7.66
CA PHE A 219 -24.55 -8.98 -7.40
C PHE A 219 -23.95 -8.47 -8.72
N THR A 220 -23.39 -7.27 -8.69
CA THR A 220 -22.73 -6.64 -9.85
C THR A 220 -21.36 -6.11 -9.44
N PRO A 221 -20.25 -6.56 -10.06
CA PRO A 221 -18.91 -6.02 -9.86
C PRO A 221 -18.84 -4.51 -10.05
N ASP A 222 -18.05 -3.87 -9.21
CA ASP A 222 -17.76 -2.44 -9.22
C ASP A 222 -16.49 -2.10 -10.02
N GLY A 223 -16.23 -0.79 -10.17
CA GLY A 223 -15.02 -0.26 -10.81
C GLY A 223 -14.86 -0.73 -12.26
N ASP A 224 -13.66 -1.21 -12.59
CA ASP A 224 -13.29 -1.66 -13.95
C ASP A 224 -13.50 -3.17 -14.17
N GLY A 225 -14.16 -3.86 -13.24
CA GLY A 225 -14.20 -5.32 -13.21
C GLY A 225 -12.94 -5.89 -12.57
N TRP A 226 -13.02 -7.14 -12.12
CA TRP A 226 -11.93 -7.77 -11.36
C TRP A 226 -12.03 -9.29 -11.37
N ASP A 227 -10.90 -9.93 -11.12
CA ASP A 227 -10.84 -11.39 -11.02
C ASP A 227 -11.25 -11.84 -9.60
N CYS A 228 -12.40 -12.48 -9.46
CA CYS A 228 -12.85 -13.04 -8.20
C CYS A 228 -11.95 -14.20 -7.77
N GLY A 229 -11.10 -13.97 -6.77
CA GLY A 229 -10.18 -14.97 -6.23
C GLY A 229 -10.64 -15.57 -4.90
N GLU A 230 -11.61 -14.93 -4.23
CA GLU A 230 -11.99 -15.33 -2.88
C GLU A 230 -13.45 -14.97 -2.57
N ILE A 231 -14.18 -15.93 -2.01
CA ILE A 231 -15.60 -15.82 -1.66
C ILE A 231 -15.80 -16.28 -0.22
N TRP A 232 -16.43 -15.46 0.60
CA TRP A 232 -16.79 -15.76 1.98
C TRP A 232 -18.30 -15.77 2.08
N VAL A 233 -18.87 -16.83 2.64
CA VAL A 233 -20.32 -16.90 2.88
C VAL A 233 -20.56 -17.41 4.29
N TRP A 234 -21.56 -16.84 4.95
CA TRP A 234 -22.02 -17.33 6.24
C TRP A 234 -22.95 -18.53 6.09
N LEU A 235 -22.49 -19.71 6.49
CA LEU A 235 -23.19 -20.98 6.38
C LEU A 235 -23.04 -21.81 7.66
N VAL A 236 -24.16 -22.31 8.19
CA VAL A 236 -24.20 -23.29 9.29
C VAL A 236 -25.17 -24.43 8.96
N LYS A 237 -25.17 -25.48 9.78
CA LYS A 237 -26.08 -26.62 9.64
C LYS A 237 -26.89 -26.87 10.91
N THR A 238 -28.09 -27.41 10.75
CA THR A 238 -28.89 -28.02 11.81
C THR A 238 -28.98 -29.52 11.57
N GLY A 239 -28.87 -30.31 12.64
CA GLY A 239 -28.87 -31.76 12.57
C GLY A 239 -27.56 -32.35 12.03
N ALA A 240 -27.63 -33.52 11.42
CA ALA A 240 -26.52 -34.26 10.84
C ALA A 240 -26.76 -34.59 9.35
N PRO A 241 -26.79 -33.58 8.44
CA PRO A 241 -26.78 -33.83 7.00
C PRO A 241 -25.68 -34.81 6.61
N ALA A 242 -26.02 -35.86 5.86
CA ALA A 242 -25.05 -36.81 5.30
C ALA A 242 -24.41 -36.32 3.99
N ASP A 243 -24.98 -35.28 3.40
CA ASP A 243 -24.59 -34.73 2.11
C ASP A 243 -23.78 -33.42 2.24
N SER A 244 -23.65 -32.68 1.14
CA SER A 244 -22.78 -31.50 1.03
C SER A 244 -23.55 -30.28 0.52
N VAL A 245 -22.96 -29.11 0.76
CA VAL A 245 -23.36 -27.85 0.13
C VAL A 245 -22.51 -27.63 -1.12
N GLU A 246 -23.17 -27.38 -2.24
CA GLU A 246 -22.58 -26.87 -3.47
C GLU A 246 -22.79 -25.35 -3.53
N LEU A 247 -21.70 -24.58 -3.52
CA LEU A 247 -21.72 -23.15 -3.81
C LEU A 247 -21.24 -22.93 -5.23
N SER A 248 -22.03 -22.26 -6.06
CA SER A 248 -21.68 -21.95 -7.45
C SER A 248 -21.69 -20.45 -7.71
N LEU A 249 -20.67 -19.97 -8.41
CA LEU A 249 -20.65 -18.67 -9.05
C LEU A 249 -21.18 -18.83 -10.47
N CYS A 250 -22.27 -18.14 -10.82
CA CYS A 250 -22.93 -18.26 -12.11
C CYS A 250 -23.01 -16.93 -12.85
N ALA A 251 -23.01 -16.99 -14.18
CA ALA A 251 -23.38 -15.87 -15.04
C ALA A 251 -24.90 -15.58 -14.91
N ASP A 252 -25.32 -14.36 -15.26
CA ASP A 252 -26.72 -14.02 -15.41
C ASP A 252 -27.31 -14.60 -16.71
N SER A 253 -28.57 -15.02 -16.64
CA SER A 253 -29.39 -15.43 -17.77
C SER A 253 -30.77 -14.78 -17.68
N GLY A 254 -30.83 -13.49 -17.99
CA GLY A 254 -32.09 -12.74 -18.02
C GLY A 254 -32.65 -12.42 -16.64
N GLY A 255 -31.79 -12.10 -15.67
CA GLY A 255 -32.19 -11.85 -14.29
C GLY A 255 -32.36 -13.12 -13.44
N LEU A 256 -31.82 -14.25 -13.92
CA LEU A 256 -31.82 -15.54 -13.21
C LEU A 256 -30.42 -16.17 -13.25
N PRO A 257 -30.08 -17.07 -12.32
CA PRO A 257 -28.84 -17.84 -12.38
C PRO A 257 -28.73 -18.66 -13.67
N GLY A 258 -27.66 -18.42 -14.44
CA GLY A 258 -27.35 -19.10 -15.70
C GLY A 258 -26.19 -20.09 -15.56
N ALA A 259 -25.27 -20.06 -16.53
CA ALA A 259 -24.14 -20.99 -16.61
C ALA A 259 -23.21 -20.86 -15.39
N VAL A 260 -22.73 -22.01 -14.87
CA VAL A 260 -21.78 -22.06 -13.76
C VAL A 260 -20.38 -21.68 -14.26
N LEU A 261 -19.78 -20.67 -13.64
CA LEU A 261 -18.42 -20.20 -13.90
C LEU A 261 -17.41 -20.88 -12.97
N SER A 262 -17.81 -21.15 -11.73
CA SER A 262 -17.01 -21.86 -10.73
C SER A 262 -17.92 -22.50 -9.69
N ALA A 263 -17.52 -23.64 -9.13
CA ALA A 263 -18.29 -24.35 -8.12
C ALA A 263 -17.38 -24.94 -7.03
N PHE A 264 -17.95 -25.05 -5.83
CA PHE A 264 -17.30 -25.55 -4.62
C PHE A 264 -18.20 -26.55 -3.92
N THR A 265 -17.62 -27.64 -3.45
CA THR A 265 -18.34 -28.62 -2.63
C THR A 265 -17.81 -28.58 -1.21
N LEU A 266 -18.71 -28.30 -0.26
CA LEU A 266 -18.45 -28.21 1.17
C LEU A 266 -19.14 -29.40 1.87
N PRO A 267 -18.38 -30.38 2.37
CA PRO A 267 -18.96 -31.47 3.16
C PRO A 267 -19.71 -30.91 4.38
N ALA A 268 -20.86 -31.49 4.74
CA ALA A 268 -21.56 -31.04 5.94
C ALA A 268 -20.67 -31.08 7.19
N ALA A 269 -19.71 -32.01 7.26
CA ALA A 269 -18.73 -32.11 8.35
C ALA A 269 -17.89 -30.84 8.55
N SER A 270 -17.62 -30.06 7.49
CA SER A 270 -16.86 -28.81 7.59
C SER A 270 -17.69 -27.61 8.04
N LEU A 271 -19.02 -27.75 8.13
CA LEU A 271 -19.92 -26.68 8.56
C LEU A 271 -20.20 -26.79 10.06
N SER A 272 -20.12 -25.66 10.74
CA SER A 272 -20.45 -25.56 12.16
C SER A 272 -21.96 -25.69 12.41
N ARG A 273 -22.32 -26.19 13.59
CA ARG A 273 -23.68 -26.07 14.14
C ARG A 273 -23.84 -24.80 14.98
N ASP A 274 -22.73 -24.18 15.36
CA ASP A 274 -22.69 -22.96 16.16
C ASP A 274 -22.84 -21.73 15.24
N PRO A 275 -23.91 -20.92 15.41
CA PRO A 275 -24.11 -19.66 14.69
C PRO A 275 -23.10 -18.56 15.02
N ALA A 276 -22.09 -18.80 15.85
CA ALA A 276 -20.92 -17.95 16.03
C ALA A 276 -19.73 -18.33 15.10
N LEU A 277 -19.74 -19.50 14.44
CA LEU A 277 -18.59 -20.05 13.67
C LEU A 277 -18.87 -20.42 12.19
N GLY A 278 -19.97 -19.96 11.60
CA GLY A 278 -20.36 -20.22 10.21
C GLY A 278 -19.63 -19.49 9.08
N TRP A 279 -18.50 -18.80 9.27
CA TRP A 279 -17.83 -18.12 8.14
C TRP A 279 -17.06 -19.18 7.36
N VAL A 280 -17.45 -19.40 6.12
CA VAL A 280 -16.76 -20.30 5.22
C VAL A 280 -16.03 -19.50 4.15
N ARG A 281 -14.75 -19.83 3.95
CA ARG A 281 -13.86 -19.19 2.97
C ARG A 281 -13.59 -20.15 1.81
N LEU A 282 -13.83 -19.67 0.60
CA LEU A 282 -13.68 -20.42 -0.65
C LEU A 282 -12.75 -19.67 -1.61
N ARG A 283 -11.99 -20.40 -2.40
CA ARG A 283 -11.11 -19.85 -3.44
C ARG A 283 -11.20 -20.68 -4.72
N PRO A 284 -11.62 -20.11 -5.86
CA PRO A 284 -11.56 -20.79 -7.14
C PRO A 284 -10.14 -21.31 -7.43
N SER A 285 -10.02 -22.43 -8.15
CA SER A 285 -8.72 -22.94 -8.63
C SER A 285 -8.06 -21.97 -9.61
N THR A 286 -8.86 -21.19 -10.33
CA THR A 286 -8.43 -20.07 -11.16
C THR A 286 -9.40 -18.90 -10.91
N PRO A 287 -8.90 -17.69 -10.59
CA PRO A 287 -9.75 -16.53 -10.40
C PRO A 287 -10.69 -16.30 -11.58
N VAL A 288 -11.95 -15.99 -11.29
CA VAL A 288 -12.98 -15.81 -12.33
C VAL A 288 -13.08 -14.34 -12.66
N HIS A 289 -12.78 -13.96 -13.90
CA HIS A 289 -12.93 -12.57 -14.35
C HIS A 289 -14.42 -12.17 -14.35
N LEU A 290 -14.74 -11.09 -13.63
CA LEU A 290 -16.08 -10.53 -13.56
C LEU A 290 -16.10 -9.12 -14.16
N ASN A 291 -16.93 -8.92 -15.18
CA ASN A 291 -17.03 -7.65 -15.87
C ASN A 291 -17.81 -6.63 -15.02
N SER A 292 -17.33 -5.39 -15.00
CA SER A 292 -18.07 -4.28 -14.40
C SER A 292 -19.47 -4.14 -14.99
N GLY A 293 -20.46 -3.81 -14.15
CA GLY A 293 -21.85 -3.58 -14.58
C GLY A 293 -22.62 -4.85 -14.99
N SER A 294 -21.96 -6.00 -15.17
CA SER A 294 -22.61 -7.27 -15.48
C SER A 294 -23.13 -7.94 -14.22
N ARG A 295 -24.36 -8.48 -14.27
CA ARG A 295 -24.93 -9.23 -13.14
C ARG A 295 -24.35 -10.65 -13.08
N TYR A 296 -24.09 -11.12 -11.88
CA TYR A 296 -23.69 -12.49 -11.56
C TYR A 296 -24.47 -13.01 -10.37
N TRP A 297 -24.38 -14.32 -10.12
CA TRP A 297 -25.14 -15.01 -9.08
C TRP A 297 -24.24 -15.88 -8.20
N LEU A 298 -24.41 -15.80 -6.88
CA LEU A 298 -23.94 -16.83 -5.94
C LEU A 298 -25.10 -17.76 -5.64
N VAL A 299 -24.98 -19.04 -6.02
CA VAL A 299 -26.03 -20.06 -5.85
C VAL A 299 -25.60 -21.08 -4.80
N LEU A 300 -26.45 -21.30 -3.81
CA LEU A 300 -26.33 -22.34 -2.80
C LEU A 300 -27.29 -23.48 -3.13
N LYS A 301 -26.76 -24.69 -3.20
CA LYS A 301 -27.52 -25.90 -3.47
C LYS A 301 -27.04 -27.03 -2.57
N ARG A 302 -27.95 -27.95 -2.26
CA ARG A 302 -27.65 -29.19 -1.56
C ARG A 302 -27.33 -30.27 -2.58
N THR A 303 -26.32 -31.10 -2.33
CA THR A 303 -25.94 -32.16 -3.27
C THR A 303 -26.88 -33.37 -3.22
N GLY A 304 -27.49 -33.65 -2.07
CA GLY A 304 -28.50 -34.69 -1.88
C GLY A 304 -29.93 -34.21 -2.11
N ALA A 305 -30.88 -35.09 -1.81
CA ALA A 305 -32.31 -34.79 -1.84
C ALA A 305 -32.71 -33.87 -0.68
N LEU A 306 -33.94 -33.34 -0.73
CA LEU A 306 -34.51 -32.56 0.37
C LEU A 306 -34.55 -33.41 1.66
N ASP A 307 -34.20 -32.78 2.78
CA ASP A 307 -34.15 -33.46 4.08
C ASP A 307 -34.93 -32.63 5.12
N ALA A 308 -36.10 -33.14 5.51
CA ALA A 308 -37.00 -32.45 6.44
C ALA A 308 -36.45 -32.41 7.88
N GLN A 309 -35.47 -33.25 8.23
CA GLN A 309 -34.88 -33.32 9.57
C GLN A 309 -33.58 -32.54 9.68
N ASN A 310 -32.87 -32.34 8.57
CA ASN A 310 -31.57 -31.66 8.56
C ASN A 310 -31.55 -30.52 7.53
N ALA A 311 -31.16 -29.32 7.96
CA ALA A 311 -31.15 -28.13 7.12
C ALA A 311 -29.77 -27.47 7.08
N TYR A 312 -29.49 -26.77 5.99
CA TYR A 312 -28.45 -25.74 5.95
C TYR A 312 -29.08 -24.37 6.16
N LEU A 313 -28.34 -23.47 6.79
CA LEU A 313 -28.80 -22.11 7.05
C LEU A 313 -27.78 -21.13 6.50
N ALA A 314 -28.27 -20.20 5.69
CA ALA A 314 -27.53 -19.00 5.33
C ALA A 314 -27.98 -17.84 6.22
N ARG A 315 -27.12 -16.87 6.49
CA ARG A 315 -27.53 -15.63 7.16
C ARG A 315 -27.82 -14.56 6.13
N LEU A 316 -28.81 -13.72 6.41
CA LEU A 316 -29.21 -12.59 5.58
C LEU A 316 -28.84 -11.27 6.26
N ASP A 317 -28.25 -10.39 5.47
CA ASP A 317 -28.06 -8.98 5.81
C ASP A 317 -29.32 -8.21 5.42
N ALA A 318 -29.99 -7.62 6.41
CA ALA A 318 -31.24 -6.88 6.22
C ALA A 318 -31.05 -5.60 5.40
N ASP A 319 -29.85 -5.01 5.42
CA ASP A 319 -29.54 -3.78 4.70
C ASP A 319 -29.33 -4.03 3.19
N GLY A 320 -29.19 -5.31 2.78
CA GLY A 320 -29.12 -5.69 1.37
C GLY A 320 -27.83 -5.25 0.66
N THR A 321 -26.74 -5.02 1.39
CA THR A 321 -25.52 -4.36 0.89
C THR A 321 -24.80 -5.07 -0.25
N LEU A 322 -24.97 -6.39 -0.38
CA LEU A 322 -24.42 -7.18 -1.49
C LEU A 322 -25.35 -7.18 -2.72
N GLY A 323 -26.64 -6.92 -2.51
CA GLY A 323 -27.69 -7.20 -3.50
C GLY A 323 -27.86 -6.10 -4.54
N THR A 324 -27.79 -6.51 -5.81
CA THR A 324 -28.37 -5.74 -6.92
C THR A 324 -29.73 -6.30 -7.28
N SER A 325 -30.72 -5.45 -7.58
CA SER A 325 -32.07 -5.91 -7.95
C SER A 325 -32.09 -6.66 -9.30
N PRO A 326 -32.83 -7.77 -9.47
CA PRO A 326 -33.58 -8.50 -8.44
C PRO A 326 -32.61 -9.21 -7.47
N GLY A 327 -32.84 -9.05 -6.17
CA GLY A 327 -31.91 -9.44 -5.12
C GLY A 327 -31.86 -10.94 -4.82
N LEU A 328 -32.35 -11.34 -3.65
CA LEU A 328 -32.28 -12.72 -3.18
C LEU A 328 -33.42 -13.58 -3.76
N LEU A 329 -33.08 -14.71 -4.40
CA LEU A 329 -34.02 -15.66 -4.98
C LEU A 329 -33.96 -17.04 -4.29
N ALA A 330 -35.10 -17.72 -4.26
CA ALA A 330 -35.24 -19.10 -3.83
C ALA A 330 -35.79 -19.97 -4.98
N PHE A 331 -35.24 -21.16 -5.16
CA PHE A 331 -35.76 -22.14 -6.12
C PHE A 331 -36.73 -23.09 -5.43
N ASN A 332 -37.96 -23.19 -5.93
CA ASN A 332 -39.02 -24.02 -5.33
C ASN A 332 -39.18 -25.40 -5.99
N GLY A 333 -38.21 -25.83 -6.81
CA GLY A 333 -38.29 -27.07 -7.60
C GLY A 333 -38.78 -26.87 -9.03
N SER A 334 -39.40 -25.73 -9.34
CA SER A 334 -39.93 -25.42 -10.68
C SER A 334 -39.46 -24.07 -11.22
N ALA A 335 -39.39 -23.05 -10.37
CA ALA A 335 -39.02 -21.70 -10.75
C ALA A 335 -38.21 -21.00 -9.64
N TRP A 336 -37.47 -19.98 -10.04
CA TRP A 336 -36.88 -19.01 -9.12
C TRP A 336 -37.91 -17.96 -8.74
N GLN A 337 -38.04 -17.68 -7.45
CA GLN A 337 -38.96 -16.69 -6.89
C GLN A 337 -38.23 -15.82 -5.88
N SER A 338 -38.76 -14.64 -5.57
CA SER A 338 -38.18 -13.77 -4.54
C SER A 338 -38.17 -14.47 -3.18
N ALA A 339 -37.04 -14.48 -2.50
CA ALA A 339 -36.90 -15.02 -1.15
C ALA A 339 -37.15 -13.96 -0.05
N GLY A 340 -37.58 -12.75 -0.43
CA GLY A 340 -37.81 -11.63 0.48
C GLY A 340 -36.79 -10.50 0.32
N ALA A 341 -36.80 -9.58 1.29
CA ALA A 341 -35.85 -8.47 1.37
C ALA A 341 -34.52 -8.90 1.99
N GLY A 342 -33.47 -8.12 1.72
CA GLY A 342 -32.11 -8.38 2.21
C GLY A 342 -31.23 -9.11 1.18
N SER A 343 -30.01 -9.41 1.59
CA SER A 343 -29.03 -10.14 0.79
C SER A 343 -28.36 -11.24 1.59
N LEU A 344 -27.82 -12.28 0.95
CA LEU A 344 -26.93 -13.22 1.62
C LEU A 344 -25.80 -12.48 2.31
N LEU A 345 -25.48 -12.88 3.54
CA LEU A 345 -24.31 -12.40 4.28
C LEU A 345 -23.07 -13.07 3.69
N ALA A 346 -22.49 -12.39 2.69
CA ALA A 346 -21.34 -12.85 1.94
C ALA A 346 -20.40 -11.70 1.59
N ASN A 347 -19.15 -12.05 1.30
CA ASN A 347 -18.11 -11.14 0.82
C ASN A 347 -17.38 -11.77 -0.35
N LEU A 348 -17.23 -11.04 -1.44
CA LEU A 348 -16.42 -11.42 -2.59
C LEU A 348 -15.23 -10.46 -2.66
N PHE A 349 -14.06 -11.02 -2.90
CA PHE A 349 -12.83 -10.26 -3.05
C PHE A 349 -12.20 -10.52 -4.42
N GLY A 350 -11.91 -9.43 -5.10
CA GLY A 350 -11.07 -9.40 -6.28
C GLY A 350 -9.61 -9.61 -5.89
N GLU A 351 -8.89 -10.34 -6.73
CA GLU A 351 -7.46 -10.52 -6.64
C GLU A 351 -6.77 -10.05 -7.92
N GLU A 352 -5.53 -9.61 -7.79
CA GLU A 352 -4.69 -9.14 -8.90
C GLU A 352 -3.30 -9.77 -8.76
N ALA A 353 -2.59 -9.94 -9.89
CA ALA A 353 -1.18 -10.34 -9.85
C ALA A 353 -0.36 -9.32 -9.03
N LEU A 354 0.52 -9.79 -8.15
CA LEU A 354 1.26 -8.95 -7.19
C LEU A 354 2.01 -7.82 -7.88
N THR A 355 2.72 -8.10 -8.98
CA THR A 355 3.48 -7.07 -9.72
C THR A 355 2.59 -6.09 -10.47
N ALA A 356 1.39 -6.48 -10.89
CA ALA A 356 0.40 -5.56 -11.48
C ALA A 356 -0.19 -4.65 -10.40
N HIS A 357 -0.52 -5.21 -9.23
CA HIS A 357 -0.99 -4.45 -8.08
C HIS A 357 0.05 -3.42 -7.60
N LEU A 358 1.31 -3.84 -7.50
CA LEU A 358 2.43 -2.94 -7.21
C LEU A 358 2.55 -1.85 -8.28
N ALA A 359 2.51 -2.20 -9.56
CA ALA A 359 2.62 -1.22 -10.65
C ALA A 359 1.48 -0.18 -10.62
N ARG A 360 0.25 -0.60 -10.32
CA ARG A 360 -0.90 0.31 -10.13
C ARG A 360 -0.69 1.23 -8.94
N LEU A 361 -0.28 0.69 -7.79
CA LEU A 361 -0.05 1.48 -6.56
C LEU A 361 1.11 2.47 -6.72
N LEU A 362 2.17 2.08 -7.42
CA LEU A 362 3.37 2.89 -7.71
C LEU A 362 3.19 3.82 -8.93
N GLY A 363 2.13 3.64 -9.71
CA GLY A 363 1.81 4.46 -10.87
C GLY A 363 1.39 5.88 -10.49
N GLN A 364 1.30 6.76 -11.50
CA GLN A 364 0.94 8.16 -11.30
C GLN A 364 -0.49 8.34 -10.80
N ASP A 365 -1.41 7.50 -11.27
CA ASP A 365 -2.81 7.47 -10.81
C ASP A 365 -2.95 6.86 -9.40
N GLY A 366 -1.97 6.04 -9.01
CA GLY A 366 -1.78 5.52 -7.66
C GLY A 366 -1.10 6.54 -6.74
N ALA A 367 -0.25 6.06 -5.82
CA ALA A 367 0.49 6.91 -4.89
C ALA A 367 1.79 7.51 -5.50
N GLY A 368 2.21 7.04 -6.67
CA GLY A 368 3.43 7.45 -7.37
C GLY A 368 3.33 8.76 -8.14
N GLN A 369 2.63 9.76 -7.62
CA GLN A 369 2.42 11.05 -8.28
C GLN A 369 3.72 11.78 -8.69
N CYS A 370 4.84 11.50 -7.99
CA CYS A 370 6.15 12.09 -8.28
C CYS A 370 7.04 11.20 -9.18
N LEU A 371 6.57 9.99 -9.49
CA LEU A 371 7.24 9.01 -10.33
C LEU A 371 6.77 9.15 -11.79
N ARG A 372 7.51 8.53 -12.72
CA ARG A 372 7.24 8.59 -14.17
C ARG A 372 6.75 7.27 -14.75
N GLY A 373 6.84 6.18 -14.01
CA GLY A 373 6.35 4.88 -14.43
C GLY A 373 7.00 3.74 -13.66
N VAL A 374 6.60 2.52 -13.99
CA VAL A 374 7.06 1.29 -13.34
C VAL A 374 7.48 0.30 -14.42
N PHE A 375 8.68 -0.26 -14.29
CA PHE A 375 9.19 -1.34 -15.12
C PHE A 375 9.25 -2.63 -14.30
N VAL A 376 8.47 -3.63 -14.71
CA VAL A 376 8.50 -4.97 -14.13
C VAL A 376 9.43 -5.83 -14.98
N ARG A 377 10.60 -6.21 -14.45
CA ARG A 377 11.54 -7.07 -15.18
C ARG A 377 11.11 -8.53 -15.23
N ALA A 378 10.48 -9.00 -14.16
CA ALA A 378 9.94 -10.34 -14.08
C ALA A 378 8.62 -10.29 -13.28
N PRO A 379 7.48 -10.73 -13.86
CA PRO A 379 6.22 -10.75 -13.14
C PRO A 379 6.25 -11.79 -12.01
N SER A 380 5.53 -11.50 -10.93
CA SER A 380 5.30 -12.45 -9.85
C SER A 380 4.13 -13.37 -10.20
N SER A 381 4.21 -14.64 -9.79
CA SER A 381 3.08 -15.58 -9.86
C SER A 381 2.11 -15.45 -8.67
N LYS A 382 2.47 -14.68 -7.64
CA LYS A 382 1.61 -14.47 -6.47
C LYS A 382 0.48 -13.51 -6.81
N ARG A 383 -0.67 -13.73 -6.19
CA ARG A 383 -1.84 -12.85 -6.26
C ARG A 383 -2.13 -12.25 -4.90
N VAL A 384 -2.66 -11.03 -4.92
CA VAL A 384 -3.03 -10.27 -3.73
C VAL A 384 -4.41 -9.68 -3.90
N ARG A 385 -5.07 -9.38 -2.77
CA ARG A 385 -6.38 -8.75 -2.77
C ARG A 385 -6.31 -7.36 -3.39
N LEU A 386 -7.24 -7.06 -4.28
CA LEU A 386 -7.34 -5.75 -4.94
C LEU A 386 -7.83 -4.67 -3.98
N TYR A 387 -8.85 -5.00 -3.18
CA TYR A 387 -9.40 -4.09 -2.17
C TYR A 387 -8.39 -3.75 -1.08
N ASN A 388 -8.25 -2.47 -0.79
CA ASN A 388 -7.49 -1.95 0.35
C ASN A 388 -8.25 -0.78 0.99
N ASN A 389 -8.41 -0.84 2.31
CA ASN A 389 -9.20 0.12 3.08
C ASN A 389 -8.47 1.43 3.39
N GLY A 390 -7.23 1.62 2.92
CA GLY A 390 -6.48 2.87 3.12
C GLY A 390 -6.05 3.11 4.57
N THR A 391 -5.84 2.06 5.36
CA THR A 391 -5.34 2.18 6.73
C THR A 391 -3.83 2.45 6.81
N ARG A 392 -3.08 1.96 5.81
CA ARG A 392 -1.63 2.13 5.67
C ARG A 392 -1.30 3.13 4.57
N THR A 393 -0.16 3.78 4.70
CA THR A 393 0.44 4.55 3.60
C THR A 393 0.81 3.61 2.45
N ALA A 394 0.89 4.13 1.23
CA ALA A 394 1.32 3.33 0.10
C ALA A 394 2.76 2.85 0.23
N LEU A 395 3.65 3.61 0.89
CA LEU A 395 5.00 3.13 1.21
C LEU A 395 5.00 1.89 2.10
N GLU A 396 4.21 1.88 3.18
CA GLU A 396 4.09 0.73 4.08
C GLU A 396 3.50 -0.49 3.36
N GLU A 397 2.45 -0.27 2.56
CA GLU A 397 1.80 -1.33 1.80
C GLU A 397 2.72 -1.92 0.74
N VAL A 398 3.41 -1.09 -0.06
CA VAL A 398 4.39 -1.54 -1.04
C VAL A 398 5.49 -2.36 -0.38
N ASN A 399 6.04 -1.91 0.76
CA ASN A 399 7.08 -2.66 1.46
C ASN A 399 6.59 -4.05 1.91
N ALA A 400 5.35 -4.14 2.41
CA ALA A 400 4.75 -5.41 2.78
C ALA A 400 4.54 -6.32 1.55
N LEU A 401 4.07 -5.76 0.44
CA LEU A 401 3.85 -6.47 -0.82
C LEU A 401 5.14 -6.98 -1.46
N LEU A 402 6.22 -6.20 -1.45
CA LEU A 402 7.53 -6.61 -1.97
C LEU A 402 8.08 -7.83 -1.21
N ALA A 403 7.88 -7.85 0.11
CA ALA A 403 8.30 -8.96 0.97
C ALA A 403 7.55 -10.27 0.67
N LEU A 404 6.35 -10.22 0.08
CA LEU A 404 5.60 -11.42 -0.25
C LEU A 404 6.30 -12.29 -1.28
N ASP A 405 7.05 -11.75 -2.23
CA ASP A 405 7.73 -12.54 -3.29
C ASP A 405 9.22 -12.22 -3.44
N ASN A 406 9.85 -11.73 -2.36
CA ASN A 406 11.27 -11.34 -2.35
C ASN A 406 11.62 -10.42 -3.54
N LEU A 407 10.77 -9.43 -3.77
CA LEU A 407 10.98 -8.44 -4.82
C LEU A 407 11.82 -7.29 -4.30
N ASP A 408 12.70 -6.78 -5.16
CA ASP A 408 13.42 -5.55 -4.91
C ASP A 408 12.83 -4.43 -5.77
N ALA A 409 12.91 -3.21 -5.23
CA ALA A 409 12.47 -2.02 -5.91
C ALA A 409 13.53 -0.93 -5.77
N PHE A 410 13.81 -0.23 -6.86
CA PHE A 410 14.65 0.97 -6.86
C PHE A 410 14.12 2.01 -7.84
N VAL A 411 14.33 3.28 -7.53
CA VAL A 411 13.95 4.39 -8.41
C VAL A 411 15.16 4.77 -9.26
N THR A 412 15.01 4.92 -10.57
CA THR A 412 16.07 5.40 -11.48
C THR A 412 16.22 6.93 -11.43
N PRO A 413 17.32 7.52 -11.96
CA PRO A 413 17.45 8.97 -12.08
C PRO A 413 16.31 9.63 -12.88
N GLN A 414 15.70 8.89 -13.81
CA GLN A 414 14.55 9.34 -14.61
C GLN A 414 13.20 9.15 -13.89
N ARG A 415 13.23 8.77 -12.60
CA ARG A 415 12.08 8.54 -11.72
C ARG A 415 11.16 7.39 -12.13
N PHE A 416 11.72 6.37 -12.79
CA PHE A 416 11.01 5.11 -12.99
C PHE A 416 11.31 4.17 -11.82
N VAL A 417 10.29 3.46 -11.33
CA VAL A 417 10.52 2.35 -10.41
C VAL A 417 10.86 1.12 -11.23
N VAL A 418 11.93 0.43 -10.89
CA VAL A 418 12.22 -0.89 -11.42
C VAL A 418 11.88 -1.91 -10.34
N LEU A 419 11.01 -2.85 -10.70
CA LEU A 419 10.66 -4.02 -9.90
C LEU A 419 11.35 -5.24 -10.48
N GLU A 420 12.09 -5.95 -9.65
CA GLU A 420 12.79 -7.16 -10.05
C GLU A 420 12.82 -8.20 -8.94
N ARG A 421 13.02 -9.47 -9.31
CA ARG A 421 13.26 -10.51 -8.32
C ARG A 421 14.66 -10.37 -7.75
N ARG A 422 14.76 -10.56 -6.45
CA ARG A 422 16.01 -10.72 -5.74
C ARG A 422 16.85 -11.83 -6.36
N SER A 423 18.00 -11.45 -6.92
CA SER A 423 18.97 -12.41 -7.46
C SER A 423 19.69 -13.14 -6.32
N ALA A 424 19.95 -14.44 -6.50
CA ALA A 424 20.87 -15.21 -5.68
C ALA A 424 22.30 -14.61 -5.71
N PRO A 425 23.13 -14.83 -4.68
CA PRO A 425 24.50 -14.36 -4.70
C PRO A 425 25.30 -15.00 -5.85
N PRO A 426 26.16 -14.24 -6.54
CA PRO A 426 27.08 -14.82 -7.51
C PRO A 426 28.08 -15.74 -6.80
N VAL A 427 28.61 -16.73 -7.53
CA VAL A 427 29.61 -17.69 -7.01
C VAL A 427 30.82 -16.96 -6.43
N VAL A 428 31.26 -15.88 -7.08
CA VAL A 428 32.32 -14.98 -6.58
C VAL A 428 31.79 -13.55 -6.60
N PRO A 429 31.54 -12.93 -5.42
CA PRO A 429 31.15 -11.54 -5.34
C PRO A 429 32.21 -10.62 -5.96
N HIS A 430 31.78 -9.67 -6.79
CA HIS A 430 32.65 -8.64 -7.36
C HIS A 430 33.07 -7.57 -6.35
N LEU A 431 32.41 -7.56 -5.19
CA LEU A 431 32.66 -6.63 -4.10
C LEU A 431 33.14 -7.40 -2.88
N THR A 432 34.08 -6.80 -2.16
CA THR A 432 34.51 -7.28 -0.84
C THR A 432 34.22 -6.21 0.20
N LEU A 433 33.79 -6.64 1.38
CA LEU A 433 33.61 -5.77 2.54
C LEU A 433 34.76 -6.05 3.51
N ASP A 434 35.56 -5.02 3.80
CA ASP A 434 36.65 -5.12 4.77
C ASP A 434 36.15 -4.99 6.22
N ALA A 435 37.07 -5.21 7.18
CA ALA A 435 36.76 -5.17 8.61
C ALA A 435 36.30 -3.78 9.10
N ASP A 436 36.62 -2.73 8.36
CA ASP A 436 36.22 -1.34 8.65
C ASP A 436 34.87 -0.97 8.01
N GLY A 437 34.22 -1.93 7.34
CA GLY A 437 32.93 -1.73 6.67
C GLY A 437 33.02 -0.96 5.35
N ILE A 438 34.22 -0.88 4.76
CA ILE A 438 34.46 -0.18 3.50
C ILE A 438 34.33 -1.16 2.33
N LEU A 439 33.63 -0.72 1.28
CA LEU A 439 33.44 -1.49 0.05
C LEU A 439 34.65 -1.35 -0.88
N ARG A 440 35.19 -2.50 -1.29
CA ARG A 440 36.30 -2.61 -2.24
C ARG A 440 35.93 -3.49 -3.42
N GLN A 441 36.53 -3.20 -4.57
CA GLN A 441 36.49 -4.10 -5.73
C GLN A 441 37.40 -5.32 -5.48
N GLN A 442 37.36 -6.31 -6.37
CA GLN A 442 38.22 -7.51 -6.26
C GLN A 442 39.72 -7.19 -6.34
N ASP A 443 40.10 -6.11 -7.01
CA ASP A 443 41.49 -5.65 -7.10
C ASP A 443 41.95 -4.86 -5.86
N GLY A 444 41.07 -4.69 -4.86
CA GLY A 444 41.35 -3.96 -3.62
C GLY A 444 41.14 -2.45 -3.70
N SER A 445 40.83 -1.91 -4.89
CA SER A 445 40.52 -0.50 -5.09
C SER A 445 39.20 -0.12 -4.41
N PRO A 446 39.06 1.12 -3.90
CA PRO A 446 37.81 1.58 -3.29
C PRO A 446 36.69 1.69 -4.34
N TRP A 447 35.45 1.41 -3.92
CA TRP A 447 34.29 1.58 -4.81
C TRP A 447 34.10 3.05 -5.22
N THR A 448 33.92 3.29 -6.52
CA THR A 448 33.65 4.62 -7.06
C THR A 448 32.16 4.96 -6.97
N LEU A 449 31.84 6.19 -6.55
CA LEU A 449 30.47 6.72 -6.43
C LEU A 449 29.71 6.90 -7.75
N SER A 450 29.99 6.17 -8.82
CA SER A 450 29.27 6.29 -10.09
C SER A 450 27.94 5.52 -10.10
N ILE A 451 27.80 4.47 -9.27
CA ILE A 451 26.62 3.60 -9.25
C ILE A 451 26.24 3.29 -7.79
N PRO A 452 24.95 3.40 -7.41
CA PRO A 452 24.48 2.99 -6.09
C PRO A 452 24.85 1.52 -5.80
N PRO A 453 25.51 1.24 -4.68
CA PRO A 453 25.95 -0.12 -4.35
C PRO A 453 24.85 -0.99 -3.72
N VAL A 454 23.74 -0.40 -3.26
CA VAL A 454 22.64 -1.14 -2.62
C VAL A 454 22.00 -2.15 -3.58
N GLY A 455 21.59 -3.30 -3.04
CA GLY A 455 21.07 -4.45 -3.79
C GLY A 455 22.13 -5.35 -4.40
N ARG A 456 23.40 -4.96 -4.38
CA ARG A 456 24.51 -5.83 -4.82
C ARG A 456 24.94 -6.78 -3.71
N TRP A 457 25.57 -7.85 -4.14
CA TRP A 457 26.22 -8.83 -3.26
C TRP A 457 27.69 -8.47 -3.04
N ALA A 458 28.14 -8.55 -1.80
CA ALA A 458 29.54 -8.42 -1.38
C ALA A 458 29.96 -9.66 -0.59
N GLY A 459 31.23 -10.03 -0.70
CA GLY A 459 31.83 -11.07 0.12
C GLY A 459 32.42 -10.47 1.39
N VAL A 460 31.97 -10.95 2.54
CA VAL A 460 32.63 -10.67 3.83
C VAL A 460 33.65 -11.78 4.08
N ARG A 461 34.92 -11.43 4.27
CA ARG A 461 35.96 -12.42 4.55
C ARG A 461 35.90 -12.82 6.03
N VAL A 462 35.54 -14.07 6.32
CA VAL A 462 35.47 -14.62 7.68
C VAL A 462 36.74 -15.39 8.03
N SER A 463 37.43 -15.96 7.03
CA SER A 463 38.77 -16.53 7.15
C SER A 463 39.52 -16.44 5.82
N ALA A 464 40.78 -16.87 5.78
CA ALA A 464 41.58 -16.90 4.55
C ALA A 464 40.92 -17.71 3.41
N SER A 465 40.10 -18.70 3.75
CA SER A 465 39.43 -19.59 2.78
C SER A 465 37.91 -19.45 2.76
N ARG A 466 37.30 -18.65 3.64
CA ARG A 466 35.85 -18.53 3.77
C ARG A 466 35.39 -17.09 3.58
N SER A 467 34.55 -16.88 2.58
CA SER A 467 33.76 -15.65 2.41
C SER A 467 32.27 -15.96 2.50
N VAL A 468 31.53 -15.11 3.20
CA VAL A 468 30.07 -15.19 3.30
C VAL A 468 29.46 -14.09 2.43
N PRO A 469 28.56 -14.43 1.50
CA PRO A 469 27.88 -13.43 0.70
C PRO A 469 26.86 -12.67 1.56
N VAL A 470 26.99 -11.35 1.57
CA VAL A 470 26.05 -10.43 2.17
C VAL A 470 25.47 -9.51 1.10
N ARG A 471 24.19 -9.22 1.22
CA ARG A 471 23.50 -8.28 0.35
C ARG A 471 23.48 -6.91 1.00
N LEU A 472 23.86 -5.89 0.24
CA LEU A 472 23.95 -4.52 0.72
C LEU A 472 22.54 -3.90 0.78
N GLU A 473 22.02 -3.68 1.99
CA GLU A 473 20.68 -3.10 2.17
C GLU A 473 20.72 -1.60 2.42
N ARG A 474 21.80 -1.11 3.06
CA ARG A 474 21.99 0.30 3.37
C ARG A 474 23.46 0.68 3.32
N VAL A 475 23.75 1.76 2.60
CA VAL A 475 25.11 2.28 2.41
C VAL A 475 25.09 3.80 2.57
N ALA A 476 26.11 4.36 3.23
CA ALA A 476 26.29 5.79 3.42
C ALA A 476 27.66 6.23 2.91
N TRP A 477 27.71 7.39 2.28
CA TRP A 477 28.94 8.10 1.94
C TRP A 477 29.07 9.33 2.82
N ARG A 478 30.20 9.44 3.53
CA ARG A 478 30.53 10.59 4.39
C ARG A 478 32.04 10.86 4.32
N GLY A 479 32.42 12.13 4.18
CA GLY A 479 33.84 12.53 4.21
C GLY A 479 34.72 11.81 3.19
N GLY A 480 34.20 11.52 1.99
CA GLY A 480 34.95 10.83 0.93
C GLY A 480 34.90 9.29 0.98
N VAL A 481 34.38 8.70 2.07
CA VAL A 481 34.38 7.24 2.26
C VAL A 481 32.97 6.68 2.17
N LEU A 482 32.83 5.55 1.47
CA LEU A 482 31.58 4.79 1.36
C LEU A 482 31.60 3.62 2.37
N ARG A 483 30.60 3.56 3.25
CA ARG A 483 30.48 2.58 4.33
C ARG A 483 29.15 1.83 4.25
N VAL A 484 29.18 0.53 4.54
CA VAL A 484 27.98 -0.28 4.67
C VAL A 484 27.41 -0.11 6.08
N GLU A 485 26.17 0.37 6.17
CA GLU A 485 25.46 0.55 7.45
C GLU A 485 24.46 -0.59 7.73
N GLY A 486 24.07 -1.35 6.71
CA GLY A 486 23.14 -2.46 6.84
C GLY A 486 23.27 -3.48 5.72
N PHE A 487 23.21 -4.75 6.07
CA PHE A 487 23.28 -5.86 5.12
C PHE A 487 22.45 -7.06 5.61
N THR A 488 22.04 -7.92 4.69
CA THR A 488 21.44 -9.22 5.00
C THR A 488 22.40 -10.35 4.60
N VAL A 489 22.52 -11.35 5.45
CA VAL A 489 23.34 -12.54 5.17
C VAL A 489 22.51 -13.51 4.34
N TRP A 490 23.08 -14.07 3.28
CA TRP A 490 22.43 -15.14 2.56
C TRP A 490 22.48 -16.43 3.39
N ALA A 491 21.31 -16.98 3.74
CA ALA A 491 21.19 -18.20 4.53
C ALA A 491 21.07 -19.49 3.69
N GLY A 492 21.16 -19.40 2.36
CA GLY A 492 20.78 -20.49 1.44
C GLY A 492 19.32 -20.39 1.00
N GLU A 493 18.97 -21.05 -0.10
CA GLU A 493 17.56 -21.32 -0.42
C GLU A 493 17.08 -22.44 0.52
N SER A 494 16.00 -22.18 1.27
CA SER A 494 15.25 -23.19 2.02
C SER A 494 14.32 -23.97 1.11
#